data_AF-A0A096BAM2-F1
#
_entry.id   AF-A0A096BAM2-F1
#
_cell.length_a   1.000
_cell.length_b   1.000
_cell.length_c   1.000
_cell.angle_alpha   90.00
_cell.angle_beta   90.00
_cell.angle_gamma   90.00
#
_symmetry.space_group_name_H-M   'P 1'
#
loop_
_entity.id
_entity.type
_entity.pdbx_description
1 polymer ?
#
loop_
_entity_poly.entity_id
_entity_poly.type
_entity_poly.pdbx_seq_one_letter_code
_entity_poly.pdbx_strand_id
1 'polypeptide(L)'
;MDLRLILLSAAGCYVLITLLFQRTARHSGLRRELVPAVLTLEGRRVALTALVDTGNTLTDPATGRPVMVAEGEKVGALFPDGQAPAPEELRRPVETLERLGRQGWQGRCRLLPYQAVGVECGMLLALRLDGARVGTEDYGKLLLALSPTRLTDGGGYHALIGT
;
A
#
# COMPACT_ATOMS: atom_id res chain seq x y z
N MET A 1 -24.70 20.30 -40.49
CA MET A 1 -25.02 19.72 -39.17
C MET A 1 -25.02 20.85 -38.16
N ASP A 2 -26.09 20.98 -37.37
CA ASP A 2 -26.24 22.09 -36.45
C ASP A 2 -25.33 21.94 -35.22
N LEU A 3 -24.35 22.84 -35.11
CA LEU A 3 -23.41 22.92 -33.97
C LEU A 3 -24.14 22.95 -32.62
N ARG A 4 -25.32 23.58 -32.58
CA ARG A 4 -26.17 23.64 -31.39
C ARG A 4 -26.66 22.24 -30.95
N LEU A 5 -26.99 21.38 -31.90
CA LEU A 5 -27.46 20.02 -31.63
C LEU A 5 -26.32 19.16 -31.05
N ILE A 6 -25.10 19.34 -31.55
CA ILE A 6 -23.89 18.65 -31.06
C ILE A 6 -23.54 19.11 -29.65
N LEU A 7 -23.62 20.41 -29.36
CA LEU A 7 -23.33 20.94 -28.03
C LEU A 7 -24.36 20.48 -26.98
N LEU A 8 -25.65 20.45 -27.34
CA LEU A 8 -26.71 19.99 -26.45
C LEU A 8 -26.60 18.48 -26.15
N SER A 9 -26.27 17.66 -27.16
CA SER A 9 -26.08 16.23 -26.95
C SER A 9 -24.82 15.95 -26.13
N ALA A 10 -23.72 16.67 -26.36
CA ALA A 10 -22.50 16.54 -25.56
C ALA A 10 -22.71 16.94 -24.09
N ALA A 11 -23.42 18.04 -23.83
CA ALA A 11 -23.76 18.46 -22.47
C ALA A 11 -24.68 17.44 -21.78
N GLY A 12 -25.69 16.93 -22.50
CA GLY A 12 -26.58 15.87 -22.00
C GLY A 12 -25.82 14.58 -21.66
N CYS A 13 -24.95 14.12 -22.56
CA CYS A 13 -24.08 12.97 -22.33
C CYS A 13 -23.13 13.20 -21.15
N TYR A 14 -22.51 14.39 -21.03
CA TYR A 14 -21.63 14.71 -19.92
C TYR A 14 -22.35 14.66 -18.57
N VAL A 15 -23.53 15.26 -18.47
CA VAL A 15 -24.34 15.22 -17.25
C VAL A 15 -24.79 13.79 -16.94
N LEU A 16 -25.23 13.03 -17.94
CA LEU A 16 -25.65 11.64 -17.77
C LEU A 16 -24.49 10.76 -17.28
N ILE A 17 -23.33 10.85 -17.94
CA ILE A 17 -22.11 10.13 -17.57
C ILE A 17 -21.70 10.51 -16.14
N THR A 18 -21.70 11.81 -15.82
CA THR A 18 -21.35 12.32 -14.48
C THR A 18 -22.30 11.77 -13.42
N LEU A 19 -23.62 11.76 -13.67
CA LEU A 19 -24.61 11.23 -12.74
C LEU A 19 -24.49 9.71 -12.56
N LEU A 20 -24.17 8.98 -13.64
CA LEU A 20 -23.90 7.54 -13.57
C LEU A 20 -22.65 7.28 -12.73
N PHE A 21 -21.51 7.93 -13.02
CA PHE A 21 -20.29 7.80 -12.23
C PHE A 21 -20.48 8.18 -10.76
N GLN A 22 -21.21 9.27 -10.48
CA GLN A 22 -21.52 9.67 -9.10
C GLN A 22 -22.40 8.64 -8.38
N ARG A 23 -23.37 8.02 -9.06
CA ARG A 23 -24.22 6.97 -8.47
C ARG A 23 -23.46 5.67 -8.25
N THR A 24 -22.62 5.26 -9.18
CA THR A 24 -21.80 4.05 -9.03
C THR A 24 -20.71 4.23 -7.97
N ALA A 25 -20.04 5.39 -7.94
CA ALA A 25 -19.07 5.72 -6.89
C ALA A 25 -19.70 5.74 -5.49
N ARG A 26 -20.95 6.19 -5.37
CA ARG A 26 -21.71 6.19 -4.11
C ARG A 26 -22.11 4.79 -3.63
N HIS A 27 -22.26 3.83 -4.54
CA HIS A 27 -22.63 2.45 -4.21
C HIS A 27 -21.43 1.49 -4.07
N SER A 28 -20.23 1.85 -4.53
CA SER A 28 -19.11 0.90 -4.64
C SER A 28 -17.97 1.00 -3.62
N GLY A 29 -17.41 2.15 -3.22
CA GLY A 29 -16.00 2.12 -2.77
C GLY A 29 -15.69 2.39 -1.28
N LEU A 30 -16.10 3.54 -0.75
CA LEU A 30 -15.36 4.20 0.35
C LEU A 30 -15.35 3.48 1.72
N ARG A 31 -16.33 2.63 2.03
CA ARG A 31 -16.40 1.91 3.33
C ARG A 31 -15.92 0.46 3.26
N ARG A 32 -15.78 -0.11 2.06
CA ARG A 32 -15.37 -1.51 1.89
C ARG A 32 -13.89 -1.63 1.52
N GLU A 33 -13.32 -0.57 0.96
CA GLU A 33 -11.89 -0.49 0.63
C GLU A 33 -11.03 -0.21 1.88
N LEU A 34 -11.53 0.57 2.84
CA LEU A 34 -10.80 0.84 4.09
C LEU A 34 -11.14 -0.19 5.16
N VAL A 35 -10.17 -1.03 5.51
CA VAL A 35 -10.34 -2.14 6.45
C VAL A 35 -9.22 -2.14 7.50
N PRO A 36 -9.48 -2.61 8.73
CA PRO A 36 -8.42 -2.77 9.71
C PRO A 36 -7.46 -3.88 9.26
N ALA A 37 -6.16 -3.62 9.33
CA ALA A 37 -5.11 -4.60 9.13
C ALA A 37 -4.32 -4.79 10.44
N VAL A 38 -4.08 -6.05 10.80
CA VAL A 38 -3.25 -6.43 11.93
C VAL A 38 -2.06 -7.23 11.43
N LEU A 39 -0.89 -6.65 11.59
CA LEU A 39 0.38 -7.23 11.16
C LEU A 39 1.08 -7.84 12.38
N THR A 40 1.71 -8.99 12.18
CA THR A 40 2.36 -9.76 13.25
C THR A 40 3.75 -10.18 12.83
N LEU A 41 4.71 -9.94 13.71
CA LEU A 41 6.09 -10.37 13.57
C LEU A 41 6.64 -10.77 14.94
N GLU A 42 7.07 -12.02 15.09
CA GLU A 42 7.73 -12.54 16.29
C GLU A 42 7.00 -12.19 17.60
N GLY A 43 5.66 -12.29 17.59
CA GLY A 43 4.80 -11.96 18.73
C GLY A 43 4.47 -10.47 18.88
N ARG A 44 5.19 -9.57 18.22
CA ARG A 44 4.85 -8.14 18.13
C ARG A 44 3.74 -7.92 17.12
N ARG A 45 2.86 -6.96 17.40
CA ARG A 45 1.68 -6.67 16.57
C ARG A 45 1.51 -5.18 16.39
N VAL A 46 1.06 -4.79 15.19
CA VAL A 46 0.61 -3.43 14.91
C VAL A 46 -0.72 -3.47 14.16
N ALA A 47 -1.62 -2.57 14.53
CA ALA A 47 -2.91 -2.39 13.88
C ALA A 47 -2.91 -1.05 13.14
N LEU A 48 -3.39 -1.05 11.90
CA LEU A 48 -3.47 0.13 11.05
C LEU A 48 -4.67 0.01 10.10
N THR A 49 -5.11 1.13 9.53
CA THR A 49 -6.14 1.11 8.48
C THR A 49 -5.46 0.87 7.13
N ALA A 50 -5.90 -0.16 6.41
CA ALA A 50 -5.43 -0.50 5.08
C ALA A 50 -6.48 -0.17 4.02
N LEU A 51 -6.03 0.30 2.86
CA LEU A 51 -6.82 0.41 1.65
C LEU A 51 -6.65 -0.89 0.82
N VAL A 52 -7.76 -1.58 0.55
CA VAL A 52 -7.81 -2.63 -0.47
C VAL A 52 -7.87 -1.94 -1.82
N ASP A 53 -6.72 -1.88 -2.48
CA ASP A 53 -6.51 -1.10 -3.71
C ASP A 53 -6.34 -2.05 -4.88
N THR A 54 -7.38 -2.18 -5.71
CA THR A 54 -7.35 -2.99 -6.93
C THR A 54 -6.33 -2.48 -7.97
N GLY A 55 -5.87 -1.23 -7.84
CA GLY A 55 -4.83 -0.66 -8.69
C GLY A 55 -3.40 -1.01 -8.25
N ASN A 56 -3.22 -1.49 -7.02
CA ASN A 56 -1.91 -1.90 -6.54
C ASN A 56 -1.58 -3.33 -7.01
N THR A 57 -0.71 -3.43 -8.00
CA THR A 57 -0.27 -4.70 -8.60
C THR A 57 1.06 -5.22 -8.03
N LEU A 58 1.55 -4.63 -6.93
CA LEU A 58 2.83 -5.02 -6.36
C LEU A 58 2.76 -6.44 -5.78
N THR A 59 3.56 -7.33 -6.36
CA THR A 59 3.64 -8.74 -5.96
C THR A 59 5.05 -9.15 -5.58
N ASP A 60 5.17 -10.20 -4.77
CA ASP A 60 6.42 -10.86 -4.45
C ASP A 60 6.99 -11.55 -5.71
N PRO A 61 8.16 -11.16 -6.23
CA PRO A 61 8.74 -11.76 -7.44
C PRO A 61 9.03 -13.26 -7.31
N ALA A 62 9.18 -13.77 -6.08
CA ALA A 62 9.48 -15.18 -5.84
C ALA A 62 8.22 -16.05 -5.75
N THR A 63 7.07 -15.48 -5.39
CA THR A 63 5.85 -16.26 -5.09
C THR A 63 4.61 -15.80 -5.86
N GLY A 64 4.64 -14.62 -6.49
CA GLY A 64 3.49 -13.99 -7.12
C GLY A 64 2.41 -13.49 -6.14
N ARG A 65 2.63 -13.64 -4.83
CA ARG A 65 1.63 -13.24 -3.83
C ARG A 65 1.58 -11.70 -3.70
N PRO A 66 0.42 -11.12 -3.35
CA PRO A 66 0.31 -9.69 -3.09
C PRO A 66 1.31 -9.22 -2.03
N VAL A 67 1.81 -8.00 -2.18
CA VAL A 67 2.63 -7.31 -1.19
C VAL A 67 1.81 -6.18 -0.60
N MET A 68 1.75 -6.12 0.74
CA MET A 68 1.22 -4.94 1.41
C MET A 68 2.30 -3.87 1.45
N VAL A 69 1.94 -2.63 1.09
CA VAL A 69 2.81 -1.46 1.32
C VAL A 69 2.26 -0.71 2.52
N ALA A 70 3.10 -0.40 3.52
CA ALA A 70 2.70 0.39 4.68
C ALA A 70 3.67 1.54 4.92
N GLU A 71 3.17 2.60 5.52
CA GLU A 71 4.01 3.71 6.00
C GLU A 71 5.00 3.20 7.04
N GLY A 72 6.31 3.33 6.76
CA GLY A 72 7.35 2.81 7.63
C GLY A 72 7.25 3.33 9.07
N GLU A 73 6.89 4.61 9.23
CA GLU A 73 6.69 5.24 10.53
C GLU A 73 5.57 4.60 11.36
N LYS A 74 4.57 3.97 10.72
CA LYS A 74 3.41 3.38 11.41
C LYS A 74 3.65 1.95 11.85
N VAL A 75 4.71 1.30 11.36
CA VAL A 75 4.99 -0.11 11.65
C VAL A 75 6.20 -0.31 12.56
N GLY A 76 6.71 0.76 13.18
CA GLY A 76 7.86 0.72 14.09
C GLY A 76 7.71 -0.27 15.24
N ALA A 77 6.48 -0.49 15.74
CA ALA A 77 6.19 -1.44 16.82
C ALA A 77 6.46 -2.92 16.45
N LEU A 78 6.65 -3.24 15.17
CA LEU A 78 7.07 -4.59 14.74
C LEU A 78 8.56 -4.84 15.00
N PHE A 79 9.35 -3.78 15.14
CA PHE A 79 10.78 -3.87 15.39
C PHE A 79 11.05 -3.84 16.90
N PRO A 80 12.14 -4.47 17.37
CA PRO A 80 12.68 -4.19 18.69
C PRO A 80 13.02 -2.70 18.84
N ASP A 81 13.04 -2.22 20.08
CA ASP A 81 13.35 -0.83 20.40
C ASP A 81 14.67 -0.38 19.77
N GLY A 82 14.63 0.77 19.10
CA GLY A 82 15.78 1.37 18.42
C GLY A 82 16.21 0.71 17.09
N GLN A 83 15.50 -0.31 16.61
CA GLN A 83 15.86 -0.97 15.34
C GLN A 83 14.99 -0.55 14.15
N ALA A 84 13.81 0.01 14.42
CA ALA A 84 12.89 0.47 13.38
C ALA A 84 13.58 1.48 12.44
N PRO A 85 13.47 1.31 11.11
CA PRO A 85 14.08 2.23 10.16
C PRO A 85 13.35 3.58 10.16
N ALA A 86 14.10 4.67 10.19
CA ALA A 86 13.57 6.01 10.05
C ALA A 86 13.13 6.30 8.59
N PRO A 87 12.21 7.26 8.35
CA PRO A 87 11.77 7.62 6.99
C PRO A 87 12.94 7.96 6.04
N GLU A 88 13.97 8.65 6.54
CA GLU A 88 15.17 9.01 5.79
C GLU A 88 15.99 7.78 5.38
N GLU A 89 16.07 6.78 6.26
CA GLU A 89 16.74 5.51 5.97
C GLU A 89 15.96 4.71 4.92
N LEU A 90 14.63 4.74 4.97
CA LEU A 90 13.79 4.07 3.97
C LEU A 90 13.93 4.66 2.56
N ARG A 91 14.35 5.93 2.43
CA ARG A 91 14.74 6.52 1.13
C ARG A 91 16.04 5.95 0.57
N ARG A 92 16.85 5.27 1.41
CA ARG A 92 18.12 4.61 1.07
C ARG A 92 18.01 3.10 1.38
N PRO A 93 17.11 2.37 0.71
CA PRO A 93 16.69 1.03 1.13
C PRO A 93 17.82 0.00 1.12
N VAL A 94 18.83 0.18 0.26
CA VAL A 94 20.02 -0.70 0.19
C VAL A 94 20.83 -0.61 1.47
N GLU A 95 21.18 0.59 1.91
CA GLU A 95 21.97 0.82 3.14
C GLU A 95 21.19 0.37 4.38
N THR A 96 19.89 0.61 4.39
CA THR A 96 19.01 0.17 5.48
C THR A 96 18.93 -1.35 5.55
N LEU A 97 18.88 -2.05 4.42
CA LEU A 97 18.95 -3.50 4.38
C LEU A 97 20.27 -4.01 4.97
N GLU A 98 21.41 -3.41 4.61
CA GLU A 98 22.71 -3.79 5.17
C GLU A 98 22.77 -3.56 6.68
N ARG A 99 22.30 -2.40 7.16
CA ARG A 99 22.23 -2.09 8.60
C ARG A 99 21.40 -3.12 9.35
N LEU A 100 20.18 -3.40 8.87
CA LEU A 100 19.30 -4.40 9.48
C LEU A 100 19.90 -5.80 9.43
N GLY A 101 20.60 -6.15 8.34
CA GLY A 101 21.34 -7.41 8.22
C GLY A 101 22.41 -7.58 9.30
N ARG A 102 23.13 -6.51 9.68
CA ARG A 102 24.08 -6.52 10.81
C ARG A 102 23.39 -6.63 12.18
N GLN A 103 22.11 -6.27 12.25
CA GLN A 103 21.27 -6.35 13.46
C GLN A 103 20.48 -7.68 13.56
N GLY A 104 20.79 -8.68 12.72
CA GLY A 104 20.17 -10.00 12.78
C GLY A 104 18.93 -10.20 11.91
N TRP A 105 18.57 -9.24 11.06
CA TRP A 105 17.42 -9.33 10.15
C TRP A 105 17.71 -10.09 8.84
N GLN A 106 18.80 -10.86 8.80
CA GLN A 106 19.21 -11.61 7.63
C GLN A 106 18.11 -12.58 7.19
N GLY A 107 17.72 -12.52 5.92
CA GLY A 107 16.68 -13.37 5.34
C GLY A 107 15.24 -13.01 5.73
N ARG A 108 15.01 -12.01 6.59
CA ARG A 108 13.68 -11.43 6.87
C ARG A 108 13.42 -10.17 6.06
N CYS A 109 14.46 -9.38 5.80
CA CYS A 109 14.38 -8.20 4.97
C CYS A 109 14.92 -8.47 3.56
N ARG A 110 14.33 -7.83 2.55
CA ARG A 110 14.84 -7.83 1.16
C ARG A 110 14.45 -6.54 0.46
N LEU A 111 15.07 -6.30 -0.70
CA LEU A 111 14.65 -5.22 -1.58
C LEU A 111 13.58 -5.72 -2.55
N LEU A 112 12.58 -4.86 -2.80
CA LEU A 112 11.49 -5.13 -3.72
C LEU A 112 11.46 -4.03 -4.79
N PRO A 113 11.61 -4.36 -6.08
CA PRO A 113 11.41 -3.38 -7.14
C PRO A 113 9.94 -2.97 -7.17
N TYR A 114 9.68 -1.68 -7.36
CA TYR A 114 8.34 -1.14 -7.55
C TYR A 114 8.33 -0.09 -8.65
N GLN A 115 7.13 0.18 -9.17
CA GLN A 115 6.89 1.18 -10.19
C GLN A 115 5.85 2.17 -9.67
N ALA A 116 6.13 3.46 -9.87
CA ALA A 116 5.22 4.54 -9.53
C ALA A 116 5.45 5.72 -10.48
N VAL A 117 4.43 6.55 -10.66
CA VAL A 117 4.54 7.76 -11.49
C VAL A 117 5.60 8.68 -10.89
N GLY A 118 6.55 9.13 -11.72
CA GLY A 118 7.67 9.98 -11.29
C GLY A 118 8.82 9.23 -10.63
N VAL A 119 8.80 7.89 -10.63
CA VAL A 119 9.89 7.05 -10.11
C VAL A 119 10.42 6.16 -11.23
N GLU A 120 11.65 6.41 -11.68
CA GLU A 120 12.25 5.67 -12.82
C GLU A 120 12.67 4.24 -12.43
N CYS A 121 13.34 4.06 -11.29
CA CYS A 121 13.83 2.77 -10.78
C CYS A 121 13.62 2.69 -9.25
N GLY A 122 12.40 2.37 -8.83
CA GLY A 122 12.04 2.33 -7.43
C GLY A 122 12.44 1.02 -6.74
N MET A 123 13.06 1.12 -5.56
CA MET A 123 13.23 -0.01 -4.63
C MET A 123 12.58 0.31 -3.28
N LEU A 124 11.87 -0.66 -2.70
CA LEU A 124 11.37 -0.59 -1.33
C LEU A 124 12.10 -1.62 -0.47
N LEU A 125 12.36 -1.26 0.78
CA LEU A 125 12.72 -2.24 1.79
C LEU A 125 11.46 -3.01 2.17
N ALA A 126 11.52 -4.34 2.09
CA ALA A 126 10.40 -5.20 2.42
C ALA A 126 10.76 -6.20 3.53
N LEU A 127 9.81 -6.40 4.43
CA LEU A 127 9.89 -7.26 5.60
C LEU A 127 8.95 -8.45 5.47
N ARG A 128 9.45 -9.66 5.69
CA ARG A 128 8.63 -10.87 5.74
C ARG A 128 7.95 -11.01 7.11
N LEU A 129 6.64 -10.83 7.12
CA LEU A 129 5.79 -10.99 8.30
C LEU A 129 5.48 -12.47 8.55
N ASP A 130 5.21 -12.80 9.82
CA ASP A 130 4.76 -14.12 10.21
C ASP A 130 3.24 -14.26 10.05
N GLY A 131 2.50 -13.14 10.14
CA GLY A 131 1.05 -13.09 9.98
C GLY A 131 0.54 -11.70 9.56
N ALA A 132 -0.45 -11.67 8.68
CA ALA A 132 -1.19 -10.47 8.31
C ALA A 132 -2.68 -10.81 8.17
N ARG A 133 -3.53 -10.12 8.94
CA ARG A 133 -4.99 -10.20 8.81
C ARG A 133 -5.50 -8.85 8.34
N VAL A 134 -6.29 -8.83 7.27
CA VAL A 134 -6.81 -7.61 6.63
C VAL A 134 -8.31 -7.74 6.51
N GLY A 135 -9.06 -6.90 7.23
CA GLY A 135 -10.50 -7.06 7.39
C GLY A 135 -10.83 -8.45 7.96
N THR A 136 -11.62 -9.21 7.22
CA THR A 136 -12.00 -10.60 7.56
C THR A 136 -11.05 -11.66 7.03
N GLU A 137 -10.10 -11.28 6.16
CA GLU A 137 -9.23 -12.20 5.45
C GLU A 137 -7.89 -12.40 6.17
N ASP A 138 -7.43 -13.65 6.25
CA ASP A 138 -6.13 -14.01 6.81
C ASP A 138 -5.16 -14.35 5.69
N TYR A 139 -4.19 -13.47 5.46
CA TYR A 139 -3.15 -13.64 4.44
C TYR A 139 -2.00 -14.52 4.95
N GLY A 140 -1.96 -14.84 6.25
CA GLY A 140 -0.86 -15.57 6.87
C GLY A 140 0.49 -14.86 6.66
N LYS A 141 1.52 -15.61 6.24
CA LYS A 141 2.81 -15.03 5.88
C LYS A 141 2.67 -14.12 4.66
N LEU A 142 3.03 -12.85 4.83
CA LEU A 142 2.91 -11.80 3.81
C LEU A 142 4.18 -10.97 3.77
N LEU A 143 4.50 -10.42 2.61
CA LEU A 143 5.56 -9.42 2.50
C LEU A 143 4.98 -8.02 2.75
N LEU A 144 5.66 -7.26 3.60
CA LEU A 144 5.35 -5.87 3.91
C LEU A 144 6.43 -4.96 3.34
N ALA A 145 6.14 -4.21 2.29
CA ALA A 145 7.00 -3.14 1.80
C ALA A 145 6.83 -1.88 2.65
N LEU A 146 7.95 -1.25 3.02
CA LEU A 146 8.00 -0.07 3.87
C LEU A 146 8.12 1.18 3.00
N SER A 147 7.06 1.97 2.95
CA SER A 147 7.05 3.24 2.25
C SER A 147 7.87 4.29 3.03
N PRO A 148 8.78 5.03 2.37
CA PRO A 148 9.50 6.15 2.98
C PRO A 148 8.63 7.42 3.13
N THR A 149 7.47 7.45 2.48
CA THR A 149 6.55 8.59 2.48
C THR A 149 5.16 8.16 2.93
N ARG A 150 4.34 9.15 3.30
CA ARG A 150 2.92 8.93 3.54
C ARG A 150 2.21 8.45 2.27
N LEU A 151 1.20 7.61 2.45
CA LEU A 151 0.40 7.06 1.35
C LEU A 151 -0.81 7.92 1.02
N THR A 152 -1.21 8.80 1.94
CA THR A 152 -2.32 9.74 1.76
C THR A 152 -2.04 11.04 2.52
N ASP A 153 -2.43 12.17 1.91
CA ASP A 153 -2.32 13.48 2.54
C ASP A 153 -3.31 13.66 3.71
N GLY A 154 -4.43 12.94 3.67
CA GLY A 154 -5.53 13.05 4.64
C GLY A 154 -5.45 12.06 5.82
N GLY A 155 -4.46 11.16 5.83
CA GLY A 155 -4.30 10.16 6.90
C GLY A 155 -5.42 9.13 7.01
N GLY A 156 -6.23 8.94 5.96
CA GLY A 156 -7.36 7.99 5.98
C GLY A 156 -6.96 6.51 6.02
N TYR A 157 -5.73 6.19 5.60
CA TYR A 157 -5.12 4.87 5.66
C TYR A 157 -3.60 4.99 5.78
N HIS A 158 -2.97 3.90 6.23
CA HIS A 158 -1.53 3.81 6.45
C HIS A 158 -0.91 2.58 5.81
N ALA A 159 -1.72 1.76 5.14
CA ALA A 159 -1.25 0.71 4.26
C ALA A 159 -2.16 0.57 3.04
N LEU A 160 -1.64 -0.08 2.01
CA LEU A 160 -2.35 -0.50 0.82
C LEU A 160 -2.01 -1.96 0.51
N ILE A 161 -2.99 -2.70 0.03
CA ILE A 161 -2.81 -4.09 -0.41
C ILE A 161 -3.60 -4.33 -1.68
N GLY A 162 -2.97 -5.03 -2.64
CA GLY A 162 -3.63 -5.47 -3.86
C GLY A 162 -4.50 -6.70 -3.61
N THR A 163 -5.46 -6.92 -4.50
CA THR A 163 -6.29 -8.14 -4.55
C THR A 163 -5.60 -9.23 -5.35
#